data_AF-A0A0V0QAF2-F1
#
_entry.id   AF-A0A0V0QAF2-F1
#
_cell.length_a   1.000
_cell.length_b   1.000
_cell.length_c   1.000
_cell.angle_alpha   90.00
_cell.angle_beta   90.00
_cell.angle_gamma   90.00
#
_symmetry.space_group_name_H-M   'P 1'
#
loop_
_entity.id
_entity.type
_entity.pdbx_description
1 polymer ?
#
loop_
_entity_poly.entity_id
_entity_poly.type
_entity_poly.pdbx_seq_one_letter_code
_entity_poly.pdbx_strand_id
1 'polypeptide(L)'
;MDEPNTITWITFYNFQNDSIFTKYFTSLYIAFTTMTTIGYGDFTPKNELERIINIIVMLVACGTYAYVFNQIGTLLNNIQERSKEHREVLLLINSYMKNQNVPDILQKKARGNGS
;
A
#
# COMPACT_ATOMS: atom_id res chain seq x y z
N MET A 1 -46.87 -6.93 -0.01
CA MET A 1 -46.26 -5.69 -0.55
C MET A 1 -44.94 -5.56 0.19
N ASP A 2 -43.85 -6.01 -0.40
CA ASP A 2 -42.55 -5.97 0.25
C ASP A 2 -42.06 -4.52 0.29
N GLU A 3 -41.73 -4.01 1.49
CA GLU A 3 -41.22 -2.66 1.64
C GLU A 3 -39.93 -2.49 0.84
N PRO A 4 -39.76 -1.40 0.06
CA PRO A 4 -38.59 -1.20 -0.81
C PRO A 4 -37.24 -1.20 -0.07
N ASN A 5 -37.25 -1.05 1.26
CA ASN A 5 -36.05 -1.07 2.11
C ASN A 5 -35.63 -2.47 2.59
N THR A 6 -36.37 -3.54 2.25
CA THR A 6 -36.00 -4.92 2.62
C THR A 6 -35.14 -5.63 1.56
N ILE A 7 -34.94 -5.01 0.38
CA ILE A 7 -34.08 -5.57 -0.66
C ILE A 7 -32.64 -5.10 -0.41
N THR A 8 -31.83 -5.97 0.19
CA THR A 8 -30.39 -5.82 0.41
C THR A 8 -29.65 -6.84 -0.45
N TRP A 9 -28.34 -6.74 -0.57
CA TRP A 9 -27.58 -7.82 -1.21
C TRP A 9 -27.78 -9.16 -0.45
N ILE A 10 -27.90 -9.13 0.88
CA ILE A 10 -28.15 -10.33 1.70
C ILE A 10 -29.48 -10.97 1.31
N THR A 11 -30.53 -10.16 1.16
CA THR A 11 -31.86 -10.68 0.82
C THR A 11 -31.96 -11.14 -0.63
N PHE A 12 -31.29 -10.45 -1.55
CA PHE A 12 -31.26 -10.78 -2.97
C PHE A 12 -30.52 -12.10 -3.25
N TYR A 13 -29.38 -12.35 -2.61
CA TYR A 13 -28.61 -13.60 -2.77
C TYR A 13 -29.05 -14.69 -1.78
N ASN A 14 -30.16 -14.48 -1.06
CA ASN A 14 -30.75 -15.42 -0.11
C ASN A 14 -29.82 -15.85 1.04
N PHE A 15 -28.91 -14.97 1.45
CA PHE A 15 -28.02 -15.20 2.60
C PHE A 15 -28.73 -15.06 3.96
N GLN A 16 -30.04 -14.79 3.98
CA GLN A 16 -30.85 -14.54 5.19
C GLN A 16 -30.57 -15.57 6.30
N ASN A 17 -30.62 -16.84 5.92
CA ASN A 17 -30.57 -17.99 6.82
C ASN A 17 -29.17 -18.61 6.89
N ASP A 18 -28.20 -18.03 6.18
CA ASP A 18 -26.83 -18.50 6.22
C ASP A 18 -26.14 -18.11 7.52
N SER A 19 -25.09 -18.88 7.82
CA SER A 19 -24.25 -18.66 8.99
C SER A 19 -23.66 -17.24 9.00
N ILE A 20 -23.46 -16.70 10.20
CA ILE A 20 -22.76 -15.42 10.40
C ILE A 20 -21.37 -15.44 9.76
N PHE A 21 -20.71 -16.61 9.81
CA PHE A 21 -19.39 -16.79 9.21
C PHE A 21 -19.43 -16.56 7.69
N THR A 22 -20.37 -17.18 6.99
CA THR A 22 -20.57 -16.98 5.54
C THR A 22 -20.77 -15.49 5.22
N LYS A 23 -21.70 -14.84 5.93
CA LYS A 23 -22.01 -13.40 5.74
C LYS A 23 -20.79 -12.53 5.96
N TYR A 24 -20.01 -12.80 7.01
CA TYR A 24 -18.81 -12.05 7.35
C TYR A 24 -17.74 -12.19 6.26
N PHE A 25 -17.40 -13.42 5.86
CA PHE A 25 -16.39 -13.65 4.82
C PHE A 25 -16.82 -13.10 3.46
N THR A 26 -18.10 -13.17 3.11
CA THR A 26 -18.62 -12.53 1.90
C THR A 26 -18.51 -11.00 1.98
N SER A 27 -18.90 -10.38 3.10
CA SER A 27 -18.76 -8.92 3.28
C SER A 27 -17.30 -8.47 3.21
N LEU A 28 -16.38 -9.26 3.78
CA LEU A 28 -14.95 -9.01 3.74
C LEU A 28 -14.42 -9.13 2.31
N TYR A 29 -14.83 -10.16 1.57
CA TYR A 29 -14.52 -10.31 0.16
C TYR A 29 -15.01 -9.12 -0.68
N ILE A 30 -16.24 -8.64 -0.48
CA ILE A 30 -16.76 -7.45 -1.16
C ILE A 30 -15.91 -6.22 -0.82
N ALA A 31 -15.51 -6.05 0.44
CA ALA A 31 -14.64 -4.96 0.87
C ALA A 31 -13.25 -5.04 0.22
N PHE A 32 -12.63 -6.22 0.20
CA PHE A 32 -11.31 -6.42 -0.42
C PHE A 32 -11.34 -6.24 -1.93
N THR A 33 -12.33 -6.80 -2.63
CA THR A 33 -12.46 -6.66 -4.09
C THR A 33 -12.70 -5.21 -4.50
N THR A 34 -13.42 -4.44 -3.68
CA THR A 34 -13.60 -2.99 -3.85
C THR A 34 -12.32 -2.22 -3.56
N MET A 35 -11.64 -2.54 -2.45
CA MET A 35 -10.37 -1.91 -2.04
C MET A 35 -9.25 -2.16 -3.07
N THR A 36 -9.15 -3.37 -3.59
CA THR A 36 -8.16 -3.77 -4.60
C THR A 36 -8.57 -3.38 -6.02
N THR A 37 -9.70 -2.69 -6.17
CA THR A 37 -10.29 -2.26 -7.45
C THR A 37 -10.51 -3.38 -8.47
N ILE A 38 -10.49 -4.64 -8.04
CA ILE A 38 -10.77 -5.81 -8.90
C ILE A 38 -12.23 -5.77 -9.34
N GLY A 39 -13.15 -5.55 -8.39
CA GLY A 39 -14.57 -5.29 -8.67
C GLY A 39 -15.25 -6.29 -9.62
N TYR A 40 -15.27 -7.59 -9.29
CA TYR A 40 -15.93 -8.62 -10.11
C TYR A 40 -17.42 -8.34 -10.37
N GLY A 41 -18.08 -7.57 -9.50
CA GLY A 41 -19.49 -7.20 -9.66
C GLY A 41 -20.47 -8.34 -9.34
N ASP A 42 -19.98 -9.42 -8.74
CA ASP A 42 -20.76 -10.56 -8.26
C ASP A 42 -21.71 -10.17 -7.12
N PHE A 43 -21.36 -9.20 -6.29
CA PHE A 43 -22.23 -8.59 -5.29
C PHE A 43 -22.37 -7.09 -5.51
N THR A 44 -23.61 -6.63 -5.69
CA THR A 44 -23.92 -5.22 -5.99
C THR A 44 -24.96 -4.66 -5.04
N PRO A 45 -24.86 -3.37 -4.67
CA PRO A 45 -25.83 -2.73 -3.79
C PRO A 45 -27.21 -2.71 -4.46
N LYS A 46 -28.24 -3.14 -3.72
CA LYS A 46 -29.61 -3.26 -4.21
C LYS A 46 -30.53 -2.12 -3.74
N ASN A 47 -30.13 -1.40 -2.69
CA ASN A 47 -30.85 -0.23 -2.18
C ASN A 47 -29.97 1.03 -2.13
N GLU A 48 -30.62 2.18 -1.96
CA GLU A 48 -29.94 3.49 -1.96
C GLU A 48 -28.97 3.65 -0.77
N LEU A 49 -29.27 3.08 0.39
CA LEU A 49 -28.38 3.15 1.55
C LEU A 49 -27.07 2.38 1.31
N GLU A 50 -27.15 1.18 0.74
CA GLU A 50 -25.98 0.39 0.33
C GLU A 50 -25.14 1.11 -0.71
N ARG A 51 -25.76 1.83 -1.66
CA ARG A 51 -25.05 2.65 -2.64
C ARG A 51 -24.24 3.76 -1.97
N ILE A 52 -24.86 4.49 -1.03
CA ILE A 52 -24.17 5.56 -0.27
C ILE A 52 -23.01 4.99 0.54
N ILE A 53 -23.21 3.88 1.26
CA ILE A 53 -22.15 3.21 2.02
C ILE A 53 -21.01 2.79 1.10
N ASN A 54 -21.33 2.20 -0.05
CA ASN A 54 -20.33 1.76 -1.03
C ASN A 54 -19.48 2.94 -1.56
N ILE A 55 -20.11 4.07 -1.85
CA ILE A 55 -19.40 5.30 -2.25
C ILE A 55 -18.43 5.77 -1.15
N ILE A 56 -18.87 5.78 0.10
CA ILE A 56 -18.02 6.18 1.23
C ILE A 56 -16.82 5.22 1.37
N VAL A 57 -17.06 3.91 1.27
CA VAL A 57 -16.00 2.89 1.33
C VAL A 57 -14.98 3.09 0.20
N MET A 58 -15.44 3.38 -1.02
CA MET A 58 -14.55 3.66 -2.16
C MET A 58 -13.69 4.91 -1.92
N LEU A 59 -14.25 5.99 -1.36
CA LEU A 59 -13.49 7.20 -1.03
C LEU A 59 -12.42 6.94 0.04
N VAL A 60 -12.77 6.20 1.10
CA VAL A 60 -11.82 5.81 2.14
C VAL A 60 -10.71 4.93 1.56
N ALA A 61 -11.05 3.94 0.74
CA ALA A 61 -10.07 3.07 0.08
C ALA A 61 -9.10 3.85 -0.82
N CYS A 62 -9.60 4.85 -1.55
CA CYS A 62 -8.75 5.73 -2.35
C CYS A 62 -7.76 6.52 -1.48
N GLY A 63 -8.24 7.09 -0.37
CA GLY A 63 -7.40 7.83 0.57
C GLY A 63 -6.33 6.96 1.23
N THR A 64 -6.68 5.75 1.67
CA THR A 64 -5.70 4.82 2.26
C THR A 64 -4.66 4.36 1.24
N TYR A 65 -5.06 4.11 -0.01
CA TYR A 65 -4.14 3.77 -1.08
C TYR A 65 -3.14 4.90 -1.35
N ALA A 66 -3.62 6.13 -1.50
CA ALA A 66 -2.74 7.29 -1.71
C ALA A 66 -1.72 7.46 -0.57
N TYR A 67 -2.14 7.25 0.67
CA TYR A 67 -1.26 7.29 1.83
C TYR A 67 -0.18 6.19 1.78
N VAL A 68 -0.58 4.95 1.49
CA VAL A 68 0.37 3.82 1.40
C VAL A 68 1.41 4.08 0.29
N PHE A 69 0.98 4.58 -0.87
CA PHE A 69 1.89 4.92 -1.96
C PHE A 69 2.85 6.06 -1.60
N ASN A 70 2.35 7.08 -0.91
CA ASN A 70 3.19 8.16 -0.40
C ASN A 70 4.27 7.62 0.55
N GLN A 71 3.90 6.72 1.46
CA GLN A 71 4.85 6.11 2.39
C GLN A 71 5.89 5.24 1.68
N ILE A 72 5.50 4.46 0.68
CA ILE A 72 6.43 3.70 -0.16
C ILE A 72 7.41 4.66 -0.86
N GLY A 73 6.92 5.77 -1.42
CA GLY A 73 7.76 6.80 -2.02
C GLY A 73 8.79 7.37 -1.03
N THR A 74 8.36 7.71 0.17
CA THR A 74 9.24 8.19 1.24
C THR A 74 10.29 7.15 1.63
N LEU A 75 9.91 5.87 1.77
CA LEU A 75 10.85 4.79 2.07
C LEU A 75 11.90 4.62 0.97
N LEU A 76 11.48 4.65 -0.31
CA LEU A 76 12.40 4.57 -1.44
C LEU A 76 13.35 5.76 -1.48
N ASN A 77 12.85 6.97 -1.24
CA ASN A 77 13.68 8.18 -1.16
C ASN A 77 14.72 8.05 -0.05
N ASN A 78 14.32 7.58 1.14
CA ASN A 78 15.24 7.37 2.27
C ASN A 78 16.34 6.34 1.94
N ILE A 79 16.00 5.25 1.25
CA ILE A 79 16.97 4.23 0.81
C ILE A 79 17.96 4.82 -0.21
N GLN A 80 17.46 5.63 -1.15
CA GLN A 80 18.29 6.29 -2.15
C GLN A 80 19.19 7.36 -1.54
N GLU A 81 18.68 8.15 -0.60
CA GLU A 81 19.43 9.17 0.13
C GLU A 81 20.58 8.56 0.92
N ARG A 82 20.31 7.49 1.69
CA ARG A 82 21.36 6.71 2.35
C ARG A 82 22.43 6.22 1.38
N SER A 83 22.03 5.70 0.22
CA SER A 83 22.96 5.23 -0.80
C SER A 83 23.80 6.35 -1.42
N LYS A 84 23.21 7.55 -1.58
CA LYS A 84 23.90 8.75 -2.08
C LYS A 84 24.92 9.27 -1.07
N GLU A 85 24.56 9.39 0.21
CA GLU A 85 25.47 9.84 1.27
C GLU A 85 26.76 9.00 1.31
N HIS A 86 26.64 7.68 1.29
CA HIS A 86 27.79 6.77 1.28
C HIS A 86 28.67 6.98 0.03
N ARG A 87 28.04 7.20 -1.13
CA ARG A 87 28.75 7.43 -2.39
C ARG A 87 29.47 8.78 -2.38
N GLU A 88 28.83 9.84 -1.86
CA GLU A 88 29.44 11.17 -1.74
C GLU A 88 30.67 11.14 -0.82
N VAL A 89 30.58 10.47 0.34
CA VAL A 89 31.72 10.28 1.24
C VAL A 89 32.88 9.57 0.54
N LEU A 90 32.60 8.49 -0.20
CA LEU A 90 33.64 7.77 -0.96
C LEU A 90 34.26 8.64 -2.06
N LEU A 91 33.47 9.46 -2.76
CA LEU A 91 33.97 10.38 -3.79
C LEU A 91 34.86 11.47 -3.19
N LEU A 92 34.48 12.01 -2.02
CA LEU A 92 35.24 13.00 -1.29
C LEU A 92 36.59 12.42 -0.84
N ILE A 93 36.58 11.25 -0.20
CA ILE A 93 37.79 10.56 0.23
C ILE A 93 38.70 10.30 -1.00
N ASN A 94 38.15 9.75 -2.09
CA ASN A 94 38.93 9.52 -3.32
C ASN A 94 39.57 10.80 -3.88
N SER A 95 38.84 11.92 -3.86
CA SER A 95 39.34 13.21 -4.34
C SER A 95 40.45 13.77 -3.45
N TYR A 96 40.32 13.69 -2.12
CA TYR A 96 41.38 14.09 -1.19
C TYR A 96 42.64 13.26 -1.35
N MET A 97 42.50 11.94 -1.48
CA MET A 97 43.64 11.02 -1.59
C MET A 97 44.43 11.25 -2.89
N LYS A 98 43.72 11.54 -4.00
CA LYS A 98 44.35 11.90 -5.27
C LYS A 98 45.13 13.20 -5.18
N ASN A 99 44.58 14.22 -4.51
CA ASN A 99 45.26 15.52 -4.36
C ASN A 99 46.47 15.47 -3.42
N GLN A 100 46.55 14.47 -2.54
CA GLN A 100 47.61 14.32 -1.55
C GLN A 100 48.67 13.26 -1.92
N ASN A 101 48.61 12.65 -3.12
CA ASN A 101 49.54 11.57 -3.56
C ASN A 101 49.70 10.43 -2.52
N VAL A 102 48.60 10.05 -1.85
CA VAL A 102 48.65 9.04 -0.78
C VAL A 102 48.79 7.64 -1.40
N PRO A 103 49.74 6.80 -0.94
CA PRO A 103 49.94 5.45 -1.48
C PRO A 103 48.73 4.53 -1.27
N ASP A 104 48.42 3.69 -2.27
CA ASP A 104 47.24 2.81 -2.38
C ASP A 104 46.99 1.89 -1.17
N ILE A 105 48.03 1.61 -0.39
CA ILE A 105 48.02 0.73 0.77
C ILE A 105 47.16 1.31 1.90
N LEU A 106 47.22 2.63 2.11
CA LEU A 106 46.41 3.33 3.11
C LEU A 106 44.95 3.46 2.65
N GLN A 107 44.74 3.60 1.33
CA GLN A 107 43.43 3.62 0.68
C GLN A 107 42.63 2.34 0.95
N LYS A 108 43.26 1.18 0.79
CA LYS A 108 42.63 -0.13 1.02
C LYS A 108 42.29 -0.35 2.50
N LYS A 109 43.13 0.15 3.41
CA LYS A 109 42.93 0.00 4.86
C LYS A 109 41.77 0.85 5.39
N ALA A 110 41.58 2.06 4.85
CA ALA A 110 40.43 2.91 5.19
C ALA A 110 39.10 2.36 4.65
N ARG A 111 39.12 1.72 3.47
CA ARG A 111 37.92 1.09 2.86
C ARG A 111 37.51 -0.22 3.53
N GLY A 112 38.44 -0.96 4.15
CA GLY A 112 38.18 -2.27 4.76
C GLY A 112 37.68 -2.25 6.21
N ASN A 113 37.72 -1.09 6.89
CA ASN A 113 37.33 -0.97 8.31
C ASN A 113 35.91 -0.40 8.53
N GLY A 114 35.14 -0.17 7.48
CA GLY A 114 33.78 0.38 7.54
C GLY A 114 32.66 -0.60 7.20
N SER A 115 32.96 -1.89 7.12
CA SER A 115 32.00 -2.99 6.89
C SER A 115 31.56 -3.65 8.18
#